data_AF-A0AAV5BFB0-F1
#
_entry.id   AF-A0AAV5BFB0-F1
#
_cell.length_a   1.000
_cell.length_b   1.000
_cell.length_c   1.000
_cell.angle_alpha   90.00
_cell.angle_beta   90.00
_cell.angle_gamma   90.00
#
_symmetry.space_group_name_H-M   'P 1'
#
loop_
_entity.id
_entity.type
_entity.pdbx_description
1 polymer ?
#
loop_
_entity_poly.entity_id
_entity_poly.type
_entity_poly.pdbx_seq_one_letter_code
_entity_poly.pdbx_strand_id
1 'polypeptide(L)'
;MSGSTEEYWGRQDAAQAVALVLWKGLGLEDGNAVGSWHRNGEKILLGIGGGHYAPRHMDIVIKDGVWVGHLLSGYSLPMETPVQVNGKTSGEVGGMWKHSIKASYEATKAAFPEGEIIAHLDHKSFKGWQKNAITSYLQEQNIRIGKPNDFL
;
A
#
# COMPACT_ATOMS: atom_id res chain seq x y z
N MET A 1 20.90 -7.44 1.30
CA MET A 1 20.15 -6.58 0.36
C MET A 1 20.61 -6.94 -1.04
N SER A 2 19.67 -7.10 -1.97
CA SER A 2 19.91 -7.46 -3.38
C SER A 2 20.01 -6.25 -4.31
N GLY A 3 19.99 -5.03 -3.77
CA GLY A 3 20.15 -3.77 -4.49
C GLY A 3 20.70 -2.69 -3.55
N SER A 4 21.00 -1.48 -4.02
CA SER A 4 20.68 -0.89 -5.34
C SER A 4 21.88 -0.67 -6.27
N THR A 5 23.03 -1.29 -5.99
CA THR A 5 24.26 -1.18 -6.79
C THR A 5 24.61 -2.49 -7.48
N GLU A 6 25.47 -2.43 -8.51
CA GLU A 6 25.98 -3.60 -9.23
C GLU A 6 26.66 -4.62 -8.30
N GLU A 7 27.38 -4.14 -7.29
CA GLU A 7 27.95 -4.97 -6.23
C GLU A 7 26.89 -5.83 -5.54
N TYR A 8 25.71 -5.27 -5.24
CA TYR A 8 24.61 -6.02 -4.65
C TYR A 8 23.90 -6.95 -5.64
N TRP A 9 23.90 -6.64 -6.94
CA TRP A 9 23.30 -7.49 -7.98
C TRP A 9 24.11 -8.76 -8.24
N GLY A 10 25.44 -8.68 -8.13
CA GLY A 10 26.34 -9.83 -8.31
C GLY A 10 26.36 -10.83 -7.15
N ARG A 11 25.63 -10.55 -6.05
CA ARG A 11 25.60 -11.40 -4.86
C ARG A 11 24.82 -12.69 -5.09
N GLN A 12 25.56 -13.80 -5.17
CA GLN A 12 24.98 -15.14 -5.33
C GLN A 12 24.07 -15.55 -4.17
N ASP A 13 24.41 -15.17 -2.94
CA ASP A 13 23.60 -15.49 -1.76
C ASP A 13 22.24 -14.78 -1.78
N ALA A 14 22.22 -13.51 -2.22
CA ALA A 14 20.99 -12.76 -2.43
C ALA A 14 20.15 -13.34 -3.57
N ALA A 15 20.78 -13.72 -4.69
CA ALA A 15 20.11 -14.38 -5.81
C ALA A 15 19.50 -15.73 -5.40
N GLN A 16 20.23 -16.53 -4.62
CA GLN A 16 19.74 -17.81 -4.11
C GLN A 16 18.55 -17.63 -3.17
N ALA A 17 18.56 -16.61 -2.30
CA ALA A 17 17.43 -16.30 -1.44
C ALA A 17 16.18 -15.92 -2.26
N VAL A 18 16.32 -15.07 -3.29
CA VAL A 18 15.22 -14.70 -4.19
C VAL A 18 14.70 -15.92 -4.96
N ALA A 19 15.60 -16.75 -5.50
CA ALA A 19 15.23 -17.97 -6.20
C ALA A 19 14.44 -18.93 -5.30
N LEU A 20 14.86 -19.10 -4.04
CA LEU A 20 14.16 -19.94 -3.07
C LEU A 20 12.76 -19.41 -2.75
N VAL A 21 12.61 -18.09 -2.59
CA VAL A 21 11.30 -17.45 -2.36
C VAL A 21 10.38 -17.70 -3.55
N LEU A 22 10.86 -17.52 -4.79
CA LEU A 22 10.07 -17.79 -5.99
C LEU A 22 9.72 -19.27 -6.13
N TRP A 23 10.69 -20.16 -5.89
CA TRP A 23 10.50 -21.61 -5.96
C TRP A 23 9.40 -22.10 -5.01
N LYS A 24 9.44 -21.64 -3.75
CA LYS A 24 8.42 -21.96 -2.74
C LYS A 24 7.10 -21.26 -3.00
N GLY A 25 7.13 -20.00 -3.41
CA GLY A 25 5.92 -19.21 -3.70
C GLY A 25 5.12 -19.75 -4.88
N LEU A 26 5.80 -20.33 -5.87
CA LEU A 26 5.16 -20.97 -7.03
C LEU A 26 4.86 -22.46 -6.82
N GLY A 27 5.24 -23.05 -5.68
CA GLY A 27 5.00 -24.46 -5.37
C GLY A 27 5.79 -25.43 -6.27
N LEU A 28 7.00 -25.05 -6.71
CA LEU A 28 7.79 -25.85 -7.65
C LEU A 28 8.45 -27.09 -7.03
N GLU A 29 8.39 -27.25 -5.70
CA GLU A 29 8.95 -28.40 -4.99
C GLU A 29 7.99 -29.60 -4.98
N ASP A 30 6.76 -29.40 -4.50
CA ASP A 30 5.77 -30.45 -4.22
C ASP A 30 4.36 -30.11 -4.72
N GLY A 31 4.20 -29.01 -5.46
CA GLY A 31 2.91 -28.48 -5.90
C GLY A 31 2.21 -27.58 -4.87
N ASN A 32 2.75 -27.42 -3.67
CA ASN A 32 2.16 -26.59 -2.61
C ASN A 32 2.77 -25.19 -2.63
N ALA A 33 2.09 -24.25 -3.29
CA ALA A 33 2.50 -22.85 -3.35
C ALA A 33 2.28 -22.12 -2.01
N VAL A 34 3.35 -21.51 -1.48
CA VAL A 34 3.28 -20.62 -0.30
C VAL A 34 2.72 -19.26 -0.72
N GLY A 35 1.76 -18.71 0.05
CA GLY A 35 1.16 -17.43 -0.28
C GLY A 35 0.16 -17.53 -1.43
N SER A 36 -0.64 -18.60 -1.44
CA SER A 36 -1.80 -18.72 -2.33
C SER A 36 -2.99 -17.94 -1.77
N TRP A 37 -3.66 -17.15 -2.63
CA TRP A 37 -4.88 -16.42 -2.25
C TRP A 37 -6.07 -17.38 -2.19
N HIS A 38 -6.64 -17.57 -1.01
CA HIS A 38 -7.74 -18.52 -0.79
C HIS A 38 -9.12 -17.88 -0.60
N ARG A 39 -9.27 -16.56 -0.86
CA ARG A 39 -10.56 -15.83 -0.85
C ARG A 39 -11.32 -15.89 0.48
N ASN A 40 -10.63 -15.97 1.61
CA ASN A 40 -11.25 -16.20 2.92
C ASN A 40 -11.53 -14.91 3.74
N GLY A 41 -11.84 -13.78 3.08
CA GLY A 41 -12.04 -12.52 3.80
C GLY A 41 -10.77 -11.99 4.48
N GLU A 42 -9.60 -12.45 4.04
CA GLU A 42 -8.31 -12.00 4.54
C GLU A 42 -8.14 -10.49 4.32
N LYS A 43 -7.34 -9.85 5.18
CA LYS A 43 -7.18 -8.40 5.19
C LYS A 43 -6.11 -8.00 4.19
N ILE A 44 -6.41 -7.00 3.35
CA ILE A 44 -5.50 -6.45 2.36
C ILE A 44 -5.21 -5.00 2.71
N LEU A 45 -3.94 -4.70 2.95
CA LEU A 45 -3.47 -3.35 3.17
C LEU A 45 -3.36 -2.59 1.85
N LEU A 46 -4.11 -1.50 1.73
CA LEU A 46 -3.88 -0.43 0.75
C LEU A 46 -3.08 0.68 1.43
N GLY A 47 -1.80 0.80 1.10
CA GLY A 47 -0.90 1.76 1.74
C GLY A 47 -0.96 3.13 1.06
N ILE A 48 -1.13 4.19 1.83
CA ILE A 48 -1.20 5.56 1.32
C ILE A 48 -0.21 6.44 2.10
N GLY A 49 0.76 6.99 1.40
CA GLY A 49 1.83 7.82 1.94
C GLY A 49 3.16 7.11 2.10
N GLY A 50 4.06 7.76 2.85
CA GLY A 50 5.42 7.32 3.04
C GLY A 50 6.36 7.64 1.86
N GLY A 51 7.63 7.26 2.04
CA GLY A 51 8.64 7.30 1.00
C GLY A 51 8.66 6.01 0.17
N HIS A 52 9.65 5.87 -0.71
CA HIS A 52 9.78 4.73 -1.62
C HIS A 52 9.79 3.35 -0.91
N TYR A 53 10.37 3.27 0.29
CA TYR A 53 10.49 2.01 1.04
C TYR A 53 9.32 1.73 2.02
N ALA A 54 8.37 2.66 2.16
CA ALA A 54 7.11 2.47 2.91
C ALA A 54 7.21 1.75 4.29
N PRO A 55 8.17 2.08 5.19
CA PRO A 55 8.46 1.28 6.38
C PRO A 55 7.26 1.09 7.33
N ARG A 56 6.43 2.13 7.48
CA ARG A 56 5.24 2.06 8.36
C ARG A 56 4.14 1.13 7.84
N HIS A 57 4.08 0.91 6.52
CA HIS A 57 3.18 -0.09 5.94
C HIS A 57 3.79 -1.48 6.13
N MET A 58 5.10 -1.62 5.94
CA MET A 58 5.81 -2.88 6.12
C MET A 58 5.74 -3.41 7.56
N ASP A 59 5.77 -2.54 8.57
CA ASP A 59 5.58 -2.91 9.98
C ASP A 59 4.24 -3.62 10.25
N ILE A 60 3.26 -3.46 9.36
CA ILE A 60 1.96 -4.14 9.42
C ILE A 60 1.99 -5.42 8.59
N VAL A 61 2.51 -5.35 7.35
CA VAL A 61 2.51 -6.44 6.37
C VAL A 61 3.40 -7.61 6.78
N ILE A 62 4.47 -7.37 7.56
CA ILE A 62 5.36 -8.45 8.04
C ILE A 62 4.64 -9.39 9.03
N LYS A 63 3.47 -9.02 9.54
CA LYS A 63 2.68 -9.84 10.45
C LYS A 63 1.86 -10.87 9.66
N ASP A 64 1.71 -12.07 10.24
CA ASP A 64 0.93 -13.15 9.61
C ASP A 64 -0.53 -12.73 9.38
N GLY A 65 -1.10 -13.18 8.25
CA GLY A 65 -2.51 -12.97 7.91
C GLY A 65 -2.84 -11.63 7.24
N VAL A 66 -1.82 -10.81 6.91
CA VAL A 66 -2.00 -9.54 6.21
C VAL A 66 -1.42 -9.61 4.81
N TRP A 67 -2.26 -9.39 3.81
CA TRP A 67 -1.84 -9.22 2.42
C TRP A 67 -1.58 -7.75 2.12
N VAL A 68 -0.71 -7.49 1.14
CA VAL A 68 -0.42 -6.14 0.68
C VAL A 68 -0.90 -5.99 -0.76
N GLY A 69 -1.73 -4.97 -0.98
CA GLY A 69 -2.11 -4.51 -2.31
C GLY A 69 -1.15 -3.44 -2.81
N HIS A 70 -1.71 -2.37 -3.36
CA HIS A 70 -0.90 -1.23 -3.78
C HIS A 70 -0.36 -0.42 -2.58
N LEU A 71 0.87 0.09 -2.74
CA LEU A 71 1.50 1.06 -1.84
C LEU A 71 1.73 2.37 -2.61
N LEU A 72 0.94 3.39 -2.32
CA LEU A 72 1.05 4.71 -2.96
C LEU A 72 1.95 5.62 -2.14
N SER A 73 3.16 5.90 -2.64
CA SER A 73 4.06 6.87 -2.02
C SER A 73 3.46 8.28 -2.01
N GLY A 74 3.93 9.14 -1.12
CA GLY A 74 3.46 10.54 -1.07
C GLY A 74 3.66 11.31 -2.38
N TYR A 75 4.74 11.02 -3.14
CA TYR A 75 5.01 11.66 -4.43
C TYR A 75 4.15 11.12 -5.59
N SER A 76 3.51 9.95 -5.42
CA SER A 76 2.53 9.41 -6.38
C SER A 76 1.13 10.02 -6.24
N LEU A 77 0.96 10.92 -5.26
CA LEU A 77 -0.29 11.58 -4.91
C LEU A 77 -0.15 13.11 -5.09
N PRO A 78 0.02 13.59 -6.34
CA PRO A 78 0.14 15.02 -6.59
C PRO A 78 -1.17 15.72 -6.19
N MET A 79 -1.05 16.64 -5.23
CA MET A 79 -2.13 17.45 -4.71
C MET A 79 -1.82 18.92 -4.93
N GLU A 80 -2.77 19.62 -5.51
CA GLU A 80 -2.69 21.07 -5.68
C GLU A 80 -3.05 21.74 -4.36
N THR A 81 -2.32 22.79 -4.00
CA THR A 81 -2.59 23.50 -2.74
C THR A 81 -3.92 24.23 -2.88
N PRO A 82 -4.92 23.93 -2.05
CA PRO A 82 -6.20 24.60 -2.10
C PRO A 82 -6.08 26.08 -1.70
N VAL A 83 -6.95 26.92 -2.24
CA VAL A 83 -6.99 28.35 -1.90
C VAL A 83 -7.32 28.51 -0.43
N GLN A 84 -6.57 29.36 0.27
CA GLN A 84 -6.82 29.67 1.67
C GLN A 84 -7.60 30.97 1.77
N VAL A 85 -8.78 30.92 2.41
CA VAL A 85 -9.58 32.11 2.75
C VAL A 85 -9.71 32.15 4.27
N ASN A 86 -9.23 33.24 4.89
CA ASN A 86 -9.24 33.43 6.34
C ASN A 86 -8.58 32.28 7.14
N GLY A 87 -7.47 31.74 6.65
CA GLY A 87 -6.76 30.62 7.28
C GLY A 87 -7.49 29.28 7.21
N LYS A 88 -8.67 29.23 6.59
CA LYS A 88 -9.40 27.99 6.29
C LYS A 88 -9.17 27.60 4.84
N THR A 89 -9.01 26.30 4.65
CA THR A 89 -8.94 25.67 3.34
C THR A 89 -10.31 25.80 2.68
N SER A 90 -10.42 26.56 1.59
CA SER A 90 -11.67 26.75 0.85
C SER A 90 -11.52 26.17 -0.55
N GLY A 91 -12.42 25.26 -0.92
CA GLY A 91 -12.41 24.59 -2.23
C GLY A 91 -11.89 23.15 -2.17
N GLU A 92 -12.13 22.43 -3.26
CA GLU A 92 -11.68 21.06 -3.44
C GLU A 92 -10.17 21.01 -3.67
N VAL A 93 -9.50 20.00 -3.10
CA VAL A 93 -8.07 19.76 -3.35
C VAL A 93 -7.90 19.16 -4.75
N GLY A 94 -7.34 19.95 -5.66
CA GLY A 94 -7.04 19.53 -7.03
C GLY A 94 -5.88 18.53 -7.15
N GLY A 95 -5.54 18.18 -8.39
CA GLY A 95 -4.52 17.18 -8.74
C GLY A 95 -5.08 15.76 -8.93
N MET A 96 -4.21 14.82 -9.32
CA MET A 96 -4.58 13.47 -9.74
C MET A 96 -4.65 12.44 -8.59
N TRP A 97 -4.44 12.86 -7.35
CA TRP A 97 -4.38 11.97 -6.19
C TRP A 97 -5.64 11.10 -6.00
N LYS A 98 -6.85 11.63 -6.24
CA LYS A 98 -8.11 10.85 -6.18
C LYS A 98 -8.11 9.70 -7.18
N HIS A 99 -7.68 9.99 -8.40
CA HIS A 99 -7.57 9.00 -9.47
C HIS A 99 -6.53 7.93 -9.12
N SER A 100 -5.35 8.31 -8.64
CA SER A 100 -4.31 7.36 -8.20
C SER A 100 -4.83 6.38 -7.15
N ILE A 101 -5.53 6.90 -6.12
CA ILE A 101 -6.13 6.06 -5.06
C ILE A 101 -7.21 5.16 -5.65
N LYS A 102 -8.12 5.68 -6.48
CA LYS A 102 -9.21 4.90 -7.08
C LYS A 102 -8.69 3.75 -7.94
N ALA A 103 -7.78 4.04 -8.86
CA ALA A 103 -7.21 3.03 -9.76
C ALA A 103 -6.47 1.94 -8.96
N SER A 104 -5.71 2.34 -7.94
CA SER A 104 -4.99 1.39 -7.08
C SER A 104 -5.94 0.53 -6.23
N TYR A 105 -7.02 1.12 -5.72
CA TYR A 105 -8.05 0.38 -4.98
C TYR A 105 -8.77 -0.63 -5.89
N GLU A 106 -9.18 -0.21 -7.09
CA GLU A 106 -9.85 -1.08 -8.07
C GLU A 106 -8.96 -2.24 -8.51
N ALA A 107 -7.68 -1.96 -8.81
CA ALA A 107 -6.71 -3.00 -9.15
C ALA A 107 -6.45 -3.96 -7.98
N THR A 108 -6.36 -3.44 -6.75
CA THR A 108 -6.22 -4.28 -5.54
C THR A 108 -7.46 -5.17 -5.36
N LYS A 109 -8.66 -4.62 -5.55
CA LYS A 109 -9.92 -5.39 -5.47
C LYS A 109 -10.03 -6.47 -6.54
N ALA A 110 -9.53 -6.21 -7.74
CA ALA A 110 -9.49 -7.21 -8.81
C ALA A 110 -8.48 -8.34 -8.51
N ALA A 111 -7.33 -8.02 -7.92
CA ALA A 111 -6.30 -9.00 -7.56
C ALA A 111 -6.68 -9.87 -6.34
N PHE A 112 -7.43 -9.30 -5.40
CA PHE A 112 -7.85 -9.95 -4.14
C PHE A 112 -9.38 -10.02 -4.03
N PRO A 113 -10.05 -10.80 -4.89
CA PRO A 113 -11.50 -10.96 -4.83
C PRO A 113 -11.92 -11.57 -3.49
N GLU A 114 -13.01 -11.06 -2.92
CA GLU A 114 -13.56 -11.44 -1.59
C GLU A 114 -12.68 -11.04 -0.39
N GLY A 115 -11.61 -10.30 -0.65
CA GLY A 115 -10.72 -9.78 0.38
C GLY A 115 -11.24 -8.50 1.05
N GLU A 116 -10.92 -8.30 2.33
CA GLU A 116 -11.23 -7.07 3.05
C GLU A 116 -10.12 -6.03 2.83
N ILE A 117 -10.35 -5.08 1.93
CA ILE A 117 -9.38 -4.00 1.70
C ILE A 117 -9.52 -2.92 2.77
N ILE A 118 -8.42 -2.67 3.48
CA ILE A 118 -8.32 -1.66 4.53
C ILE A 118 -7.20 -0.69 4.14
N ALA A 119 -7.54 0.60 4.00
CA ALA A 119 -6.57 1.65 3.76
C ALA A 119 -5.79 1.98 5.05
N HIS A 120 -4.47 2.06 4.95
CA HIS A 120 -3.61 2.54 6.03
C HIS A 120 -2.87 3.80 5.57
N LEU A 121 -2.99 4.89 6.33
CA LEU A 121 -2.35 6.17 6.01
C LEU A 121 -1.06 6.34 6.82
N ASP A 122 0.04 6.65 6.14
CA ASP A 122 1.21 7.22 6.80
C ASP A 122 0.95 8.70 7.15
N HIS A 123 0.34 8.92 8.32
CA HIS A 123 0.00 10.27 8.79
C HIS A 123 1.20 11.22 8.95
N LYS A 124 2.43 10.70 9.05
CA LYS A 124 3.63 11.53 9.20
C LYS A 124 4.20 11.99 7.86
N SER A 125 3.74 11.43 6.73
CA SER A 125 4.21 11.84 5.40
C SER A 125 3.39 12.96 4.74
N PHE A 126 2.34 13.46 5.40
CA PHE A 126 1.40 14.42 4.81
C PHE A 126 1.19 15.65 5.70
N LYS A 127 0.95 16.81 5.06
CA LYS A 127 0.44 18.01 5.72
C LYS A 127 -0.97 17.76 6.27
N GLY A 128 -1.39 18.53 7.27
CA GLY A 128 -2.72 18.41 7.90
C GLY A 128 -3.87 18.41 6.88
N TRP A 129 -3.87 19.37 5.95
CA TRP A 129 -4.91 19.48 4.93
C TRP A 129 -4.93 18.31 3.94
N GLN A 130 -3.76 17.74 3.60
CA GLN A 130 -3.66 16.57 2.71
C GLN A 130 -4.28 15.34 3.39
N LYS A 131 -4.01 15.14 4.68
CA LYS A 131 -4.59 14.04 5.45
C LYS A 131 -6.10 14.13 5.50
N ASN A 132 -6.62 15.33 5.73
CA ASN A 132 -8.05 15.57 5.78
C ASN A 132 -8.69 15.27 4.43
N ALA A 133 -8.11 15.77 3.33
CA ALA A 133 -8.61 15.50 1.98
C ALA A 133 -8.62 13.99 1.66
N ILE A 134 -7.53 13.27 1.94
CA ILE A 134 -7.47 11.81 1.73
C ILE A 134 -8.54 11.10 2.56
N THR A 135 -8.62 11.43 3.86
CA THR A 135 -9.58 10.79 4.79
C THR A 135 -11.01 10.99 4.32
N SER A 136 -11.37 12.24 3.96
CA SER A 136 -12.71 12.56 3.46
C SER A 136 -13.02 11.82 2.17
N TYR A 137 -12.08 11.77 1.22
CA TYR A 137 -12.28 11.04 -0.03
C TYR A 137 -12.45 9.52 0.18
N LEU A 138 -11.65 8.91 1.05
CA LEU A 138 -11.79 7.49 1.36
C LEU A 138 -13.16 7.19 2.00
N GLN A 139 -13.64 8.07 2.88
CA GLN A 139 -14.98 7.97 3.45
C GLN A 139 -16.07 8.12 2.39
N GLU A 140 -15.96 9.10 1.49
CA GLU A 140 -16.88 9.29 0.35
C GLU A 140 -16.94 8.05 -0.55
N GLN A 141 -15.80 7.36 -0.74
CA GLN A 141 -15.72 6.13 -1.52
C GLN A 141 -16.08 4.86 -0.72
N ASN A 142 -16.48 4.99 0.55
CA ASN A 142 -16.74 3.87 1.47
C ASN A 142 -15.55 2.90 1.60
N ILE A 143 -14.32 3.40 1.53
CA ILE A 143 -13.09 2.63 1.76
C ILE A 143 -12.75 2.70 3.25
N ARG A 144 -12.69 1.54 3.92
CA ARG A 144 -12.36 1.44 5.35
C ARG A 144 -10.94 1.98 5.58
N ILE A 145 -10.80 2.82 6.59
CA ILE A 145 -9.49 3.28 7.09
C ILE A 145 -9.19 2.53 8.38
N GLY A 146 -8.04 1.85 8.44
CA GLY A 146 -7.61 1.06 9.58
C GLY A 146 -6.38 1.63 10.27
N LYS A 147 -6.27 1.32 11.56
CA LYS A 147 -5.04 1.43 12.37
C LYS A 147 -4.26 0.13 12.26
N PRO A 148 -2.97 0.10 12.65
CA PRO A 148 -2.16 -1.13 12.63
C PRO A 148 -2.81 -2.36 13.30
N ASN A 149 -3.63 -2.16 14.35
CA ASN A 149 -4.31 -3.26 15.05
C ASN A 149 -5.55 -3.78 14.32
N ASP A 150 -6.12 -3.02 13.38
CA ASP A 150 -7.24 -3.51 12.57
C ASP A 150 -6.81 -4.63 11.62
N PHE A 151 -5.49 -4.80 11.40
CA PHE A 151 -4.89 -5.83 10.56
C PHE A 151 -4.51 -7.10 11.33
N LEU A 152 -4.60 -7.10 12.67
CA LEU A 152 -4.35 -8.26 13.53
C LEU A 152 -5.57 -9.17 13.65
#